data_AF-A0A6P0U651-F1
#
_entry.id   AF-A0A6P0U651-F1
#
_cell.length_a   1.000
_cell.length_b   1.000
_cell.length_c   1.000
_cell.angle_alpha   90.00
_cell.angle_beta   90.00
_cell.angle_gamma   90.00
#
_symmetry.space_group_name_H-M   'P 1'
#
loop_
_entity.id
_entity.type
_entity.pdbx_description
1 polymer ?
#
loop_
_entity_poly.entity_id
_entity_poly.type
_entity_poly.pdbx_seq_one_letter_code
_entity_poly.pdbx_strand_id
1 'polypeptide(L)'
;VRLDQDFSGRYPLVDGQGNFGNIDGDAAAAMRYTESRMTEAAKLLLEGLDEDAVDFRDTYDELNSEPVVLPAGYPNLLANGSTGIAVGMATSIPPHNAAEVIDAALHLIKHKSATTEDLLEFVPGPDFPTGGVIVEPKASILDAYETGKGSFRLRARWEVEDLGRGTWQIVVSEIPYQVQKGRLIEKIAELIEAKKVPLLDDVRDESAEDVRLILEPRAKTVDPDVLMESLFKFCDLETRFSLNMNVLNHGVPQVMGLKAILKAYLDHRRDVLQRRTRNRLDKIDKRLHVLDGYLIAYLNIDEVIRIIREEDEPKQVMIERFSITDIQAEAILNLRLRALRKLEEMELRGEHQRLTEERDELNLLLGSE
;
A
#
# COMPACT_ATOMS: atom_id res chain seq x y z
N VAL A 1 6.52 5.07 -14.34
CA VAL A 1 5.43 5.15 -15.34
C VAL A 1 4.18 4.44 -14.84
N ARG A 2 4.05 3.10 -14.89
CA ARG A 2 2.80 2.42 -14.46
C ARG A 2 2.35 2.71 -13.02
N LEU A 3 3.28 2.96 -12.11
CA LEU A 3 3.00 3.28 -10.70
C LEU A 3 2.46 4.71 -10.49
N ASP A 4 2.45 5.54 -11.53
CA ASP A 4 1.94 6.92 -11.53
C ASP A 4 0.59 7.02 -12.24
N GLN A 5 0.40 6.24 -13.30
CA GLN A 5 -0.83 6.19 -14.10
C GLN A 5 -2.04 5.79 -13.25
N ASP A 6 -2.95 6.73 -13.02
CA ASP A 6 -4.19 6.56 -12.26
C ASP A 6 -5.17 5.57 -12.91
N PHE A 7 -5.14 5.41 -14.23
CA PHE A 7 -5.89 4.38 -14.98
C PHE A 7 -5.27 2.98 -14.87
N SER A 8 -4.03 2.86 -14.37
CA SER A 8 -3.34 1.58 -14.17
C SER A 8 -3.32 1.12 -12.72
N GLY A 9 -2.99 2.00 -11.78
CA GLY A 9 -2.96 1.70 -10.35
C GLY A 9 -4.07 2.42 -9.62
N ARG A 10 -4.86 1.70 -8.81
CA ARG A 10 -5.96 2.29 -8.02
C ARG A 10 -5.49 3.34 -7.02
N TYR A 11 -4.29 3.11 -6.46
CA TYR A 11 -3.57 4.01 -5.55
C TYR A 11 -2.15 4.20 -6.09
N PRO A 12 -1.91 5.24 -6.91
CA PRO A 12 -0.58 5.54 -7.45
C PRO A 12 0.48 5.62 -6.35
N LEU A 13 1.62 4.97 -6.58
CA LEU A 13 2.77 4.93 -5.67
C LEU A 13 3.83 5.97 -6.07
N VAL A 14 3.74 6.49 -7.27
CA VAL A 14 4.65 7.50 -7.82
C VAL A 14 3.82 8.71 -8.23
N ASP A 15 4.33 9.89 -7.96
CA ASP A 15 3.82 11.19 -8.42
C ASP A 15 4.80 11.72 -9.47
N GLY A 16 4.40 11.68 -10.73
CA GLY A 16 5.18 11.99 -11.90
C GLY A 16 4.90 13.40 -12.43
N GLN A 17 5.96 14.08 -12.85
CA GLN A 17 5.86 15.35 -13.58
C GLN A 17 6.39 15.17 -15.01
N GLY A 18 5.57 15.53 -15.99
CA GLY A 18 5.84 15.33 -17.43
C GLY A 18 4.79 14.42 -18.08
N ASN A 19 5.07 13.93 -19.29
CA ASN A 19 4.17 12.99 -19.96
C ASN A 19 4.43 11.55 -19.50
N PHE A 20 3.50 10.97 -18.75
CA PHE A 20 3.53 9.59 -18.26
C PHE A 20 2.62 8.64 -19.06
N GLY A 21 2.17 9.04 -20.25
CA GLY A 21 1.24 8.30 -21.09
C GLY A 21 -0.23 8.58 -20.72
N ASN A 22 -1.16 8.02 -21.50
CA ASN A 22 -2.59 8.23 -21.30
C ASN A 22 -3.40 6.94 -21.52
N ILE A 23 -4.71 7.02 -21.29
CA ILE A 23 -5.65 5.91 -21.44
C ILE A 23 -5.87 5.48 -22.90
N ASP A 24 -5.49 6.31 -23.87
CA ASP A 24 -5.53 5.99 -25.30
C ASP A 24 -4.44 5.00 -25.71
N GLY A 25 -3.41 4.84 -24.88
CA GLY A 25 -2.29 3.94 -25.12
C GLY A 25 -1.02 4.67 -25.57
N ASP A 26 -0.97 6.00 -25.48
CA ASP A 26 0.25 6.74 -25.76
C ASP A 26 1.34 6.42 -24.73
N ALA A 27 2.56 6.25 -25.23
CA ALA A 27 3.71 5.97 -24.40
C ALA A 27 4.14 7.21 -23.60
N ALA A 28 4.69 6.98 -22.41
CA ALA A 28 5.35 8.02 -21.64
C ALA A 28 6.54 8.61 -22.42
N ALA A 29 6.87 9.86 -22.11
CA ALA A 29 8.09 10.47 -22.59
C ALA A 29 9.32 9.72 -22.08
N ALA A 30 10.46 9.88 -22.78
CA ALA A 30 11.71 9.30 -22.34
C ALA A 30 12.11 9.83 -20.96
N MET A 31 12.73 8.98 -20.13
CA MET A 31 13.05 9.26 -18.71
C MET A 31 13.79 10.57 -18.44
N ARG A 32 14.51 11.12 -19.43
CA ARG A 32 15.22 12.41 -19.34
C ARG A 32 14.29 13.64 -19.35
N TYR A 33 13.01 13.46 -19.66
CA TYR A 33 11.99 14.52 -19.73
C TYR A 33 10.93 14.40 -18.63
N THR A 34 11.12 13.46 -17.71
CA THR A 34 10.15 13.14 -16.65
C THR A 34 10.84 13.22 -15.29
N GLU A 35 10.15 13.77 -14.32
CA GLU A 35 10.56 13.76 -12.92
C GLU A 35 9.56 12.93 -12.12
N SER A 36 9.96 12.41 -10.95
CA SER A 36 9.04 11.65 -10.12
C SER A 36 9.43 11.65 -8.65
N ARG A 37 8.43 11.56 -7.77
CA ARG A 37 8.60 11.39 -6.31
C ARG A 37 7.60 10.37 -5.76
N MET A 38 7.72 10.05 -4.47
CA MET A 38 6.77 9.15 -3.79
C MET A 38 5.46 9.86 -3.49
N THR A 39 4.34 9.16 -3.66
CA THR A 39 3.03 9.58 -3.14
C THR A 39 2.94 9.31 -1.63
N GLU A 40 1.91 9.84 -0.97
CA GLU A 40 1.60 9.49 0.42
C GLU A 40 1.31 7.99 0.59
N ALA A 41 0.67 7.35 -0.40
CA ALA A 41 0.45 5.90 -0.38
C ALA A 41 1.80 5.16 -0.35
N ALA A 42 2.76 5.53 -1.20
CA ALA A 42 4.09 4.90 -1.16
C ALA A 42 4.83 5.13 0.16
N LYS A 43 4.72 6.30 0.77
CA LYS A 43 5.33 6.58 2.08
C LYS A 43 4.80 5.64 3.17
N LEU A 44 3.49 5.36 3.18
CA LEU A 44 2.89 4.40 4.12
C LEU A 44 3.45 2.97 3.94
N LEU A 45 3.88 2.59 2.73
CA LEU A 45 4.51 1.29 2.53
C LEU A 45 5.90 1.20 3.16
N LEU A 46 6.61 2.31 3.26
CA LEU A 46 7.99 2.42 3.74
C LEU A 46 8.09 2.81 5.22
N GLU A 47 6.97 3.20 5.85
CA GLU A 47 6.99 3.71 7.22
C GLU A 47 7.54 2.68 8.22
N GLY A 48 8.55 3.07 8.97
CA GLY A 48 9.23 2.23 9.96
C GLY A 48 10.41 1.43 9.41
N LEU A 49 10.80 1.61 8.15
CA LEU A 49 11.93 0.89 7.55
C LEU A 49 13.25 1.08 8.32
N ASP A 50 13.50 2.28 8.85
CA ASP A 50 14.68 2.62 9.67
C ASP A 50 14.58 2.14 11.14
N GLU A 51 13.51 1.43 11.50
CA GLU A 51 13.19 0.98 12.84
C GLU A 51 13.23 -0.56 12.97
N ASP A 52 14.05 -1.22 12.14
CA ASP A 52 14.18 -2.69 12.09
C ASP A 52 12.82 -3.38 11.86
N ALA A 53 11.95 -2.77 11.04
CA ALA A 53 10.61 -3.28 10.79
C ALA A 53 10.58 -4.59 9.99
N VAL A 54 11.62 -4.86 9.19
CA VAL A 54 11.67 -5.95 8.21
C VAL A 54 13.11 -6.42 8.03
N ASP A 55 13.27 -7.64 7.51
CA ASP A 55 14.59 -8.16 7.19
C ASP A 55 15.19 -7.49 5.95
N PHE A 56 16.50 -7.33 5.99
CA PHE A 56 17.32 -6.84 4.90
C PHE A 56 18.23 -7.96 4.39
N ARG A 57 18.58 -7.88 3.11
CA ARG A 57 19.57 -8.74 2.46
C ARG A 57 20.55 -7.88 1.68
N ASP A 58 21.72 -8.43 1.38
CA ASP A 58 22.69 -7.73 0.55
C ASP A 58 22.18 -7.62 -0.90
N THR A 59 22.56 -6.54 -1.57
CA THR A 59 22.34 -6.38 -3.01
C THR A 59 23.19 -7.38 -3.79
N TYR A 60 22.87 -7.59 -5.07
CA TYR A 60 23.54 -8.59 -5.91
C TYR A 60 25.07 -8.41 -6.03
N ASP A 61 25.57 -7.19 -5.79
CA ASP A 61 26.98 -6.81 -5.81
C ASP A 61 27.60 -6.72 -4.40
N GLU A 62 26.83 -7.04 -3.36
CA GLU A 62 27.24 -7.00 -1.94
C GLU A 62 27.73 -5.62 -1.47
N LEU A 63 27.44 -4.55 -2.22
CA LEU A 63 27.86 -3.18 -1.87
C LEU A 63 26.84 -2.44 -1.02
N ASN A 64 25.57 -2.85 -1.06
CA ASN A 64 24.47 -2.22 -0.34
C ASN A 64 23.56 -3.29 0.27
N SER A 65 22.54 -2.83 0.98
CA SER A 65 21.50 -3.68 1.56
C SER A 65 20.12 -3.23 1.09
N GLU A 66 19.22 -4.18 0.84
CA GLU A 66 17.86 -3.96 0.39
C GLU A 66 16.84 -4.74 1.24
N PRO A 67 15.63 -4.21 1.46
CA PRO A 67 14.61 -4.92 2.23
C PRO A 67 14.05 -6.12 1.45
N VAL A 68 13.85 -7.24 2.14
CA VAL A 68 13.23 -8.45 1.55
C VAL A 68 11.74 -8.25 1.31
N VAL A 69 11.09 -7.46 2.16
CA VAL A 69 9.67 -7.07 2.11
C VAL A 69 9.52 -5.67 2.69
N LEU A 70 8.48 -4.93 2.33
CA LEU A 70 8.22 -3.60 2.90
C LEU A 70 7.34 -3.70 4.18
N PRO A 71 7.44 -2.73 5.11
CA PRO A 71 6.55 -2.63 6.27
C PRO A 71 5.05 -2.66 5.89
N ALA A 72 4.70 -2.08 4.73
CA ALA A 72 3.37 -2.13 4.13
C ALA A 72 2.26 -1.61 5.06
N GLY A 73 2.22 -0.30 5.33
CA GLY A 73 1.23 0.34 6.23
C GLY A 73 -0.25 0.15 5.86
N TYR A 74 -0.55 -0.34 4.66
CA TYR A 74 -1.90 -0.69 4.19
C TYR A 74 -1.83 -1.94 3.27
N PRO A 75 -2.96 -2.65 3.03
CA PRO A 75 -2.99 -3.91 2.29
C PRO A 75 -2.84 -3.73 0.76
N ASN A 76 -1.66 -3.28 0.32
CA ASN A 76 -1.38 -2.87 -1.06
C ASN A 76 -1.63 -3.95 -2.11
N LEU A 77 -1.39 -5.22 -1.80
CA LEU A 77 -1.63 -6.33 -2.72
C LEU A 77 -3.08 -6.37 -3.22
N LEU A 78 -4.06 -6.19 -2.32
CA LEU A 78 -5.47 -6.14 -2.67
C LEU A 78 -5.88 -4.76 -3.19
N ALA A 79 -5.34 -3.69 -2.58
CA ALA A 79 -5.69 -2.32 -2.95
C ALA A 79 -5.31 -1.99 -4.40
N ASN A 80 -4.08 -2.32 -4.83
CA ASN A 80 -3.59 -2.06 -6.18
C ASN A 80 -3.68 -3.26 -7.12
N GLY A 81 -3.92 -4.46 -6.59
CA GLY A 81 -3.89 -5.69 -7.38
C GLY A 81 -2.49 -6.08 -7.84
N SER A 82 -2.43 -7.12 -8.66
CA SER A 82 -1.19 -7.60 -9.28
C SER A 82 -1.50 -8.50 -10.47
N THR A 83 -0.73 -8.37 -11.54
CA THR A 83 -0.83 -9.24 -12.72
C THR A 83 0.56 -9.67 -13.13
N GLY A 84 0.78 -10.96 -13.35
CA GLY A 84 2.08 -11.48 -13.73
C GLY A 84 2.04 -12.89 -14.28
N ILE A 85 2.92 -13.18 -15.23
CA ILE A 85 3.11 -14.51 -15.80
C ILE A 85 4.49 -15.00 -15.37
N ALA A 86 4.53 -16.15 -14.70
CA ALA A 86 5.75 -16.83 -14.30
C ALA A 86 5.88 -18.16 -15.06
N VAL A 87 6.84 -19.00 -14.67
CA VAL A 87 7.02 -20.32 -15.29
C VAL A 87 6.03 -21.31 -14.68
N GLY A 88 5.10 -21.80 -15.49
CA GLY A 88 4.10 -22.80 -15.06
C GLY A 88 2.97 -22.26 -14.18
N MET A 89 2.92 -20.93 -13.94
CA MET A 89 1.89 -20.29 -13.14
C MET A 89 1.70 -18.83 -13.55
N ALA A 90 0.57 -18.24 -13.18
CA ALA A 90 0.27 -16.83 -13.35
C ALA A 90 -0.41 -16.29 -12.09
N THR A 91 -0.49 -14.97 -11.96
CA THR A 91 -1.27 -14.26 -10.96
C THR A 91 -2.08 -13.16 -11.63
N SER A 92 -3.31 -12.98 -11.17
CA SER A 92 -4.23 -11.95 -11.65
C SER A 92 -5.15 -11.57 -10.49
N ILE A 93 -4.83 -10.46 -9.84
CA ILE A 93 -5.52 -9.94 -8.66
C ILE A 93 -6.04 -8.56 -9.06
N PRO A 94 -7.36 -8.35 -9.10
CA PRO A 94 -7.90 -7.05 -9.40
C PRO A 94 -7.69 -6.11 -8.20
N PRO A 95 -7.62 -4.78 -8.45
CA PRO A 95 -7.61 -3.78 -7.39
C PRO A 95 -8.93 -3.76 -6.61
N HIS A 96 -8.87 -3.28 -5.37
CA HIS A 96 -9.99 -3.14 -4.44
C HIS A 96 -9.90 -1.81 -3.75
N ASN A 97 -11.00 -1.38 -3.15
CA ASN A 97 -11.01 -0.18 -2.35
C ASN A 97 -10.23 -0.41 -1.05
N ALA A 98 -9.18 0.36 -0.81
CA ALA A 98 -8.33 0.22 0.37
C ALA A 98 -9.10 0.41 1.69
N ALA A 99 -10.10 1.30 1.74
CA ALA A 99 -10.90 1.47 2.95
C ALA A 99 -11.73 0.22 3.25
N GLU A 100 -12.40 -0.34 2.24
CA GLU A 100 -13.16 -1.60 2.36
C GLU A 100 -12.26 -2.77 2.83
N VAL A 101 -11.07 -2.90 2.24
CA VAL A 101 -10.11 -3.94 2.60
C VAL A 101 -9.58 -3.73 4.03
N ILE A 102 -9.33 -2.49 4.44
CA ILE A 102 -8.93 -2.15 5.82
C ILE A 102 -10.06 -2.47 6.80
N ASP A 103 -11.31 -2.14 6.48
CA ASP A 103 -12.46 -2.43 7.33
C ASP A 103 -12.66 -3.94 7.51
N ALA A 104 -12.50 -4.72 6.44
CA ALA A 104 -12.48 -6.17 6.52
C ALA A 104 -11.33 -6.71 7.39
N ALA A 105 -10.14 -6.12 7.28
CA ALA A 105 -8.99 -6.49 8.12
C ALA A 105 -9.25 -6.17 9.61
N LEU A 106 -9.80 -4.99 9.91
CA LEU A 106 -10.19 -4.59 11.27
C LEU A 106 -11.28 -5.50 11.83
N HIS A 107 -12.23 -5.93 11.00
CA HIS A 107 -13.24 -6.90 11.37
C HIS A 107 -12.60 -8.25 11.74
N LEU A 108 -11.64 -8.75 10.95
CA LEU A 108 -10.92 -9.99 11.25
C LEU A 108 -10.10 -9.92 12.54
N ILE A 109 -9.52 -8.77 12.88
CA ILE A 109 -8.82 -8.58 14.16
C ILE A 109 -9.80 -8.80 15.32
N LYS A 110 -11.00 -8.20 15.25
CA LYS A 110 -12.01 -8.31 16.30
C LYS A 110 -12.68 -9.68 16.32
N HIS A 111 -12.85 -10.32 15.16
CA HIS A 111 -13.64 -11.54 14.98
C HIS A 111 -12.84 -12.57 14.19
N LYS A 112 -11.88 -13.23 14.86
CA LYS A 112 -10.95 -14.19 14.24
C LYS A 112 -11.64 -15.35 13.50
N SER A 113 -12.89 -15.67 13.85
CA SER A 113 -13.70 -16.72 13.22
C SER A 113 -14.55 -16.27 12.03
N ALA A 114 -14.57 -14.96 11.70
CA ALA A 114 -15.39 -14.42 10.60
C ALA A 114 -15.15 -15.21 9.31
N THR A 115 -16.23 -15.58 8.64
CA THR A 115 -16.23 -16.34 7.39
C THR A 115 -15.91 -15.44 6.21
N THR A 116 -15.61 -16.01 5.04
CA THR A 116 -15.44 -15.19 3.83
C THR A 116 -16.73 -14.42 3.51
N GLU A 117 -17.89 -15.04 3.71
CA GLU A 117 -19.20 -14.40 3.53
C GLU A 117 -19.38 -13.16 4.41
N ASP A 118 -18.96 -13.21 5.68
CA ASP A 118 -18.98 -12.04 6.57
C ASP A 118 -18.10 -10.90 6.03
N LEU A 119 -16.98 -11.23 5.37
CA LEU A 119 -16.06 -10.23 4.79
C LEU A 119 -16.62 -9.59 3.51
N LEU A 120 -17.52 -10.26 2.79
CA LEU A 120 -18.17 -9.70 1.60
C LEU A 120 -19.07 -8.51 1.93
N GLU A 121 -19.53 -8.37 3.17
CA GLU A 121 -20.27 -7.17 3.62
C GLU A 121 -19.37 -5.93 3.66
N PHE A 122 -18.05 -6.12 3.77
CA PHE A 122 -17.06 -5.03 3.75
C PHE A 122 -16.42 -4.88 2.38
N VAL A 123 -16.08 -5.99 1.72
CA VAL A 123 -15.45 -6.03 0.39
C VAL A 123 -16.44 -6.67 -0.59
N PRO A 124 -17.38 -5.89 -1.15
CA PRO A 124 -18.42 -6.42 -2.04
C PRO A 124 -17.86 -6.93 -3.38
N GLY A 125 -16.70 -6.42 -3.80
CA GLY A 125 -16.04 -6.80 -5.04
C GLY A 125 -14.80 -5.96 -5.33
N PRO A 126 -14.17 -6.16 -6.49
CA PRO A 126 -13.10 -5.31 -6.98
C PRO A 126 -13.53 -3.85 -7.21
N ASP A 127 -12.58 -2.91 -7.07
CA ASP A 127 -12.74 -1.49 -7.35
C ASP A 127 -11.64 -1.05 -8.33
N PHE A 128 -12.01 -0.98 -9.61
CA PHE A 128 -11.05 -0.69 -10.68
C PHE A 128 -10.78 0.81 -10.81
N PRO A 129 -9.53 1.23 -11.08
CA PRO A 129 -9.19 2.65 -11.27
C PRO A 129 -9.97 3.34 -12.38
N THR A 130 -10.42 2.57 -13.37
CA THR A 130 -11.19 3.05 -14.54
C THR A 130 -12.70 3.00 -14.33
N GLY A 131 -13.15 2.59 -13.13
CA GLY A 131 -14.55 2.37 -12.82
C GLY A 131 -15.11 1.13 -13.51
N GLY A 132 -16.28 1.30 -14.13
CA GLY A 132 -17.08 0.25 -14.74
C GLY A 132 -18.08 -0.38 -13.76
N VAL A 133 -18.80 -1.38 -14.27
CA VAL A 133 -19.85 -2.09 -13.55
C VAL A 133 -19.55 -3.58 -13.55
N ILE A 134 -19.38 -4.15 -12.36
CA ILE A 134 -19.21 -5.60 -12.19
C ILE A 134 -20.57 -6.28 -12.26
N VAL A 135 -20.69 -7.25 -13.16
CA VAL A 135 -21.95 -7.99 -13.40
C VAL A 135 -21.78 -9.46 -13.03
N GLU A 136 -21.51 -9.70 -11.75
CA GLU A 136 -21.43 -11.05 -11.19
C GLU A 136 -22.44 -11.24 -10.04
N PRO A 137 -23.08 -12.42 -9.95
CA PRO A 137 -23.88 -12.76 -8.78
C PRO A 137 -23.02 -12.80 -7.51
N LYS A 138 -23.58 -12.37 -6.36
CA LYS A 138 -22.88 -12.42 -5.05
C LYS A 138 -22.27 -13.80 -4.76
N ALA A 139 -22.96 -14.88 -5.09
CA ALA A 139 -22.47 -16.24 -4.91
C ALA A 139 -21.19 -16.55 -5.72
N SER A 140 -21.05 -15.99 -6.92
CA SER A 140 -19.85 -16.16 -7.76
C SER A 140 -18.67 -15.35 -7.23
N ILE A 141 -18.93 -14.16 -6.68
CA ILE A 141 -17.91 -13.35 -6.00
C ILE A 141 -17.42 -14.08 -4.74
N LEU A 142 -18.34 -14.65 -3.96
CA LEU A 142 -18.02 -15.44 -2.77
C LEU A 142 -17.12 -16.63 -3.11
N ASP A 143 -17.50 -17.47 -4.07
CA ASP A 143 -16.70 -18.62 -4.51
C ASP A 143 -15.29 -18.21 -4.99
N ALA A 144 -15.21 -17.09 -5.72
CA ALA A 144 -13.94 -16.54 -6.19
C ALA A 144 -13.03 -16.11 -5.03
N TYR A 145 -13.59 -15.49 -4.00
CA TYR A 145 -12.87 -15.08 -2.80
C TYR A 145 -12.58 -16.23 -1.83
N GLU A 146 -13.37 -17.29 -1.79
CA GLU A 146 -13.08 -18.49 -1.01
C GLU A 146 -11.93 -19.30 -1.60
N THR A 147 -11.96 -19.50 -2.92
CA THR A 147 -11.00 -20.37 -3.62
C THR A 147 -9.74 -19.62 -4.08
N GLY A 148 -9.81 -18.29 -4.20
CA GLY A 148 -8.78 -17.48 -4.81
C GLY A 148 -8.75 -17.54 -6.33
N LYS A 149 -9.74 -18.18 -6.97
CA LYS A 149 -9.85 -18.33 -8.43
C LYS A 149 -11.26 -18.00 -8.90
N GLY A 150 -11.35 -17.25 -9.99
CA GLY A 150 -12.65 -16.90 -10.55
C GLY A 150 -12.51 -15.96 -11.72
N SER A 151 -13.58 -15.25 -12.03
CA SER A 151 -13.55 -14.18 -13.02
C SER A 151 -14.68 -13.19 -12.79
N PHE A 152 -14.46 -11.95 -13.14
CA PHE A 152 -15.44 -10.88 -13.06
C PHE A 152 -15.73 -10.32 -14.45
N ARG A 153 -17.00 -10.28 -14.85
CA ARG A 153 -17.43 -9.48 -16.00
C ARG A 153 -17.49 -8.01 -15.60
N LEU A 154 -16.76 -7.18 -16.33
CA LEU A 154 -16.68 -5.74 -16.15
C LEU A 154 -17.25 -5.05 -17.39
N ARG A 155 -18.35 -4.33 -17.22
CA ARG A 155 -18.99 -3.54 -18.27
C ARG A 155 -18.61 -2.08 -18.14
N ALA A 156 -18.60 -1.38 -19.27
CA ALA A 156 -18.53 0.07 -19.32
C ALA A 156 -19.73 0.70 -18.60
N ARG A 157 -19.52 1.85 -17.95
CA ARG A 157 -20.63 2.69 -17.44
C ARG A 157 -21.13 3.58 -18.56
N TRP A 158 -22.43 3.63 -18.72
CA TRP A 158 -23.05 4.40 -19.79
C TRP A 158 -24.41 4.96 -19.36
N GLU A 159 -24.83 6.01 -20.04
CA GLU A 159 -26.16 6.62 -19.89
C GLU A 159 -26.72 7.05 -21.25
N VAL A 160 -28.03 7.32 -21.28
CA VAL A 160 -28.72 7.81 -22.48
C VAL A 160 -28.88 9.32 -22.35
N GLU A 161 -28.37 10.05 -23.33
CA GLU A 161 -28.54 11.50 -23.45
C GLU A 161 -29.59 11.83 -24.52
N ASP A 162 -30.62 12.58 -24.13
CA ASP A 162 -31.68 13.06 -25.04
C ASP A 162 -31.21 14.33 -25.76
N LEU A 163 -31.16 14.30 -27.09
CA LEU A 163 -30.77 15.42 -27.95
C LEU A 163 -31.98 16.23 -28.45
N GLY A 164 -33.18 15.87 -28.00
CA GLY A 164 -34.44 16.46 -28.39
C GLY A 164 -35.00 15.89 -29.69
N ARG A 165 -36.29 16.17 -29.94
CA ARG A 165 -37.05 15.67 -31.11
C ARG A 165 -37.05 14.14 -31.24
N GLY A 166 -36.86 13.44 -30.13
CA GLY A 166 -36.80 11.98 -30.06
C GLY A 166 -35.48 11.39 -30.55
N THR A 167 -34.45 12.20 -30.76
CA THR A 167 -33.08 11.73 -31.03
C THR A 167 -32.36 11.57 -29.70
N TRP A 168 -31.57 10.52 -29.57
CA TRP A 168 -30.78 10.24 -28.38
C TRP A 168 -29.41 9.70 -28.79
N GLN A 169 -28.45 9.76 -27.88
CA GLN A 169 -27.14 9.13 -28.01
C GLN A 169 -26.78 8.41 -26.70
N ILE A 170 -25.91 7.40 -26.77
CA ILE A 170 -25.32 6.81 -25.56
C ILE A 170 -24.01 7.52 -25.27
N VAL A 171 -23.83 7.86 -24.00
CA VAL A 171 -22.59 8.40 -23.45
C VAL A 171 -21.95 7.33 -22.59
N VAL A 172 -20.78 6.85 -22.97
CA VAL A 172 -19.95 5.96 -22.15
C VAL A 172 -18.97 6.83 -21.35
N SER A 173 -19.08 6.77 -20.03
CA SER A 173 -18.30 7.59 -19.09
C SER A 173 -17.15 6.82 -18.42
N GLU A 174 -17.21 5.49 -18.40
CA GLU A 174 -16.17 4.63 -17.82
C GLU A 174 -15.99 3.41 -18.73
N ILE A 175 -14.74 3.03 -19.01
CA ILE A 175 -14.40 1.85 -19.82
C ILE A 175 -13.81 0.73 -18.96
N PRO A 176 -13.90 -0.54 -19.37
CA PRO A 176 -13.33 -1.63 -18.58
C PRO A 176 -11.81 -1.51 -18.37
N TYR A 177 -11.35 -1.99 -17.23
CA TYR A 177 -9.94 -1.95 -16.85
C TYR A 177 -9.02 -2.67 -17.85
N GLN A 178 -7.86 -2.06 -18.11
CA GLN A 178 -6.84 -2.49 -19.10
C GLN A 178 -7.29 -2.42 -20.58
N VAL A 179 -8.45 -1.83 -20.87
CA VAL A 179 -8.85 -1.51 -22.25
C VAL A 179 -8.25 -0.17 -22.65
N GLN A 180 -7.57 -0.13 -23.81
CA GLN A 180 -7.07 1.12 -24.39
C GLN A 180 -8.20 1.80 -25.15
N LYS A 181 -8.50 3.07 -24.83
CA LYS A 181 -9.63 3.81 -25.42
C LYS A 181 -9.49 3.93 -26.95
N GLY A 182 -8.32 4.31 -27.46
CA GLY A 182 -8.04 4.38 -28.90
C GLY A 182 -8.33 3.07 -29.64
N ARG A 183 -7.85 1.93 -29.10
CA ARG A 183 -8.11 0.60 -29.69
C ARG A 183 -9.58 0.20 -29.63
N LEU A 184 -10.29 0.57 -28.57
CA LEU A 184 -11.72 0.31 -28.46
C LEU A 184 -12.50 1.05 -29.55
N ILE A 185 -12.17 2.33 -29.78
CA ILE A 185 -12.79 3.15 -30.83
C ILE A 185 -12.52 2.56 -32.21
N GLU A 186 -11.26 2.24 -32.52
CA GLU A 186 -10.86 1.57 -33.76
C GLU A 186 -11.66 0.27 -33.95
N LYS A 187 -11.81 -0.51 -32.88
CA LYS A 187 -12.54 -1.77 -32.93
C LYS A 187 -14.02 -1.57 -33.25
N ILE A 188 -14.65 -0.57 -32.65
CA ILE A 188 -16.05 -0.23 -32.90
C ILE A 188 -16.24 0.22 -34.35
N ALA A 189 -15.34 1.07 -34.88
CA ALA A 189 -15.37 1.50 -36.27
C ALA A 189 -15.26 0.31 -37.25
N GLU A 190 -14.33 -0.63 -37.01
CA GLU A 190 -14.23 -1.87 -37.80
C GLU A 190 -15.55 -2.68 -37.80
N LEU A 191 -16.23 -2.75 -36.66
CA LEU A 191 -17.49 -3.48 -36.53
C LEU A 191 -18.64 -2.80 -37.28
N ILE A 192 -18.65 -1.46 -37.33
CA ILE A 192 -19.61 -0.67 -38.12
C ILE A 192 -19.38 -0.94 -39.62
N GLU A 193 -18.14 -0.83 -40.09
CA GLU A 193 -17.78 -1.08 -41.50
C GLU A 193 -18.11 -2.52 -41.93
N ALA A 194 -17.82 -3.49 -41.05
CA ALA A 194 -18.14 -4.90 -41.27
C ALA A 194 -19.64 -5.23 -41.11
N LYS A 195 -20.49 -4.24 -40.79
CA LYS A 195 -21.93 -4.37 -40.54
C LYS A 195 -22.27 -5.40 -39.46
N LYS A 196 -21.37 -5.62 -38.49
CA LYS A 196 -21.59 -6.53 -37.36
C LYS A 196 -22.43 -5.91 -36.25
N VAL A 197 -22.46 -4.59 -36.16
CA VAL A 197 -23.28 -3.82 -35.20
C VAL A 197 -24.27 -2.92 -35.96
N PRO A 198 -25.27 -3.49 -36.65
CA PRO A 198 -26.13 -2.74 -37.56
C PRO A 198 -26.99 -1.67 -36.86
N LEU A 199 -27.13 -1.74 -35.54
CA LEU A 199 -27.89 -0.79 -34.74
C LEU A 199 -27.09 0.49 -34.42
N LEU A 200 -25.76 0.46 -34.56
CA LEU A 200 -24.87 1.60 -34.35
C LEU A 200 -24.62 2.31 -35.69
N ASP A 201 -24.69 3.64 -35.71
CA ASP A 201 -24.33 4.46 -36.86
C ASP A 201 -22.86 4.87 -36.81
N ASP A 202 -22.46 5.49 -35.71
CA ASP A 202 -21.15 6.12 -35.54
C ASP A 202 -20.66 6.06 -34.08
N VAL A 203 -19.35 6.26 -33.91
CA VAL A 203 -18.67 6.37 -32.62
C VAL A 203 -17.78 7.63 -32.62
N ARG A 204 -17.93 8.48 -31.61
CA ARG A 204 -17.13 9.70 -31.47
C ARG A 204 -16.47 9.79 -30.10
N ASP A 205 -15.22 10.22 -30.09
CA ASP A 205 -14.49 10.50 -28.86
C ASP A 205 -14.57 11.99 -28.52
N GLU A 206 -15.30 12.32 -27.46
CA GLU A 206 -15.41 13.67 -26.90
C GLU A 206 -14.67 13.76 -25.55
N SER A 207 -13.74 12.84 -25.28
CA SER A 207 -13.00 12.80 -24.02
C SER A 207 -12.09 14.03 -23.86
N ALA A 208 -12.02 14.54 -22.64
CA ALA A 208 -11.08 15.58 -22.23
C ALA A 208 -10.23 15.06 -21.06
N GLU A 209 -10.43 15.59 -19.85
CA GLU A 209 -9.90 14.98 -18.63
C GLU A 209 -10.66 13.69 -18.30
N ASP A 210 -11.98 13.73 -18.45
CA ASP A 210 -12.86 12.56 -18.27
C ASP A 210 -13.14 11.85 -19.59
N VAL A 211 -13.39 10.54 -19.50
CA VAL A 211 -13.82 9.72 -20.64
C VAL A 211 -15.24 10.10 -21.04
N ARG A 212 -15.42 10.42 -22.32
CA ARG A 212 -16.73 10.67 -22.92
C ARG A 212 -16.78 10.12 -24.33
N LEU A 213 -17.15 8.85 -24.44
CA LEU A 213 -17.31 8.18 -25.73
C LEU A 213 -18.78 8.16 -26.13
N ILE A 214 -19.08 8.77 -27.28
CA ILE A 214 -20.43 8.88 -27.83
C ILE A 214 -20.70 7.75 -28.80
N LEU A 215 -21.84 7.08 -28.62
CA LEU A 215 -22.33 6.03 -29.49
C LEU A 215 -23.67 6.45 -30.08
N GLU A 216 -23.72 6.67 -31.40
CA GLU A 216 -24.91 7.17 -32.08
C GLU A 216 -25.74 6.02 -32.68
N PRO A 217 -27.04 5.93 -32.35
CA PRO A 217 -27.89 4.90 -32.92
C PRO A 217 -28.18 5.15 -34.40
N ARG A 218 -28.25 4.08 -35.20
CA ARG A 218 -28.63 4.15 -36.64
C ARG A 218 -30.03 4.70 -36.87
N ALA A 219 -30.93 4.54 -35.92
CA ALA A 219 -32.27 5.09 -35.97
C ALA A 219 -32.78 5.42 -34.57
N LYS A 220 -33.59 6.49 -34.44
CA LYS A 220 -34.24 6.86 -33.18
C LYS A 220 -35.17 5.80 -32.57
N THR A 221 -35.57 4.80 -33.36
CA THR A 221 -36.41 3.67 -32.92
C THR A 221 -35.62 2.53 -32.31
N VAL A 222 -34.28 2.59 -32.35
CA VAL A 222 -33.42 1.60 -31.68
C VAL A 222 -33.64 1.74 -30.17
N ASP A 223 -33.68 0.60 -29.48
CA ASP A 223 -33.71 0.55 -28.02
C ASP A 223 -32.27 0.64 -27.49
N PRO A 224 -31.95 1.58 -26.57
CA PRO A 224 -30.58 1.76 -26.06
C PRO A 224 -30.00 0.51 -25.38
N ASP A 225 -30.80 -0.20 -24.58
CA ASP A 225 -30.35 -1.41 -23.89
C ASP A 225 -30.03 -2.52 -24.89
N VAL A 226 -30.85 -2.68 -25.93
CA VAL A 226 -30.59 -3.64 -27.02
C VAL A 226 -29.31 -3.29 -27.79
N LEU A 227 -29.07 -2.01 -28.04
CA LEU A 227 -27.83 -1.55 -28.67
C LEU A 227 -26.61 -1.92 -27.81
N MET A 228 -26.65 -1.61 -26.51
CA MET A 228 -25.54 -1.90 -25.60
C MET A 228 -25.30 -3.39 -25.40
N GLU A 229 -26.35 -4.20 -25.23
CA GLU A 229 -26.23 -5.66 -25.15
C GLU A 229 -25.67 -6.30 -26.44
N SER A 230 -25.87 -5.65 -27.59
CA SER A 230 -25.18 -6.04 -28.82
C SER A 230 -23.70 -5.67 -28.74
N LEU A 231 -23.36 -4.44 -28.34
CA LEU A 231 -21.97 -3.98 -28.29
C LEU A 231 -21.11 -4.76 -27.29
N PHE A 232 -21.64 -5.09 -26.12
CA PHE A 232 -20.97 -5.94 -25.11
C PHE A 232 -20.55 -7.31 -25.66
N LYS A 233 -21.22 -7.84 -26.69
CA LYS A 233 -20.88 -9.13 -27.30
C LYS A 233 -19.78 -9.06 -28.34
N PHE A 234 -19.53 -7.88 -28.91
CA PHE A 234 -18.68 -7.74 -30.09
C PHE A 234 -17.42 -6.89 -29.86
N CYS A 235 -17.36 -6.09 -28.81
CA CYS A 235 -16.22 -5.23 -28.49
C CYS A 235 -15.94 -5.19 -26.98
N ASP A 236 -14.82 -4.57 -26.62
CA ASP A 236 -14.30 -4.53 -25.25
C ASP A 236 -15.03 -3.50 -24.35
N LEU A 237 -16.27 -3.14 -24.67
CA LEU A 237 -17.19 -2.45 -23.73
C LEU A 237 -17.66 -3.40 -22.61
N GLU A 238 -17.55 -4.71 -22.80
CA GLU A 238 -17.59 -5.71 -21.73
C GLU A 238 -16.33 -6.56 -21.82
N THR A 239 -15.61 -6.72 -20.72
CA THR A 239 -14.47 -7.63 -20.63
C THR A 239 -14.64 -8.57 -19.45
N ARG A 240 -13.84 -9.65 -19.46
CA ARG A 240 -13.75 -10.58 -18.33
C ARG A 240 -12.37 -10.47 -17.70
N PHE A 241 -12.31 -9.95 -16.48
CA PHE A 241 -11.10 -9.95 -15.68
C PHE A 241 -10.96 -11.29 -14.95
N SER A 242 -9.85 -12.00 -15.17
CA SER A 242 -9.58 -13.25 -14.46
C SER A 242 -9.09 -12.99 -13.04
N LEU A 243 -9.59 -13.75 -12.07
CA LEU A 243 -9.05 -13.79 -10.71
C LEU A 243 -8.25 -15.07 -10.53
N ASN A 244 -6.99 -14.92 -10.15
CA ASN A 244 -6.12 -15.98 -9.69
C ASN A 244 -5.14 -15.39 -8.68
N MET A 245 -5.48 -15.49 -7.40
CA MET A 245 -4.72 -14.94 -6.28
C MET A 245 -3.55 -15.85 -5.89
N ASN A 246 -2.67 -16.08 -6.85
CA ASN A 246 -1.43 -16.79 -6.64
C ASN A 246 -0.36 -15.81 -6.14
N VAL A 247 0.10 -16.01 -4.91
CA VAL A 247 0.99 -15.08 -4.19
C VAL A 247 2.14 -15.83 -3.56
N LEU A 248 3.23 -15.12 -3.24
CA LEU A 248 4.30 -15.68 -2.43
C LEU A 248 3.94 -15.52 -0.95
N ASN A 249 3.81 -16.64 -0.25
CA ASN A 249 3.69 -16.64 1.20
C ASN A 249 4.90 -17.36 1.79
N HIS A 250 5.69 -16.64 2.61
CA HIS A 250 6.98 -17.11 3.10
C HIS A 250 7.88 -17.70 1.99
N GLY A 251 7.90 -17.04 0.83
CA GLY A 251 8.71 -17.44 -0.33
C GLY A 251 8.14 -18.59 -1.18
N VAL A 252 7.01 -19.18 -0.78
CA VAL A 252 6.37 -20.28 -1.51
C VAL A 252 5.16 -19.77 -2.30
N PRO A 253 5.06 -20.05 -3.61
CA PRO A 253 3.88 -19.70 -4.40
C PRO A 253 2.68 -20.54 -3.98
N GLN A 254 1.57 -19.88 -3.65
CA GLN A 254 0.31 -20.54 -3.33
C GLN A 254 -0.90 -19.71 -3.74
N VAL A 255 -1.98 -20.40 -4.09
CA VAL A 255 -3.28 -19.77 -4.35
C VAL A 255 -4.00 -19.59 -3.02
N MET A 256 -4.40 -18.36 -2.71
CA MET A 256 -5.04 -18.00 -1.44
C MET A 256 -6.37 -17.29 -1.70
N GLY A 257 -7.38 -17.60 -0.88
CA GLY A 257 -8.62 -16.81 -0.83
C GLY A 257 -8.44 -15.46 -0.12
N LEU A 258 -9.45 -14.60 -0.20
CA LEU A 258 -9.46 -13.25 0.36
C LEU A 258 -9.13 -13.25 1.86
N LYS A 259 -9.83 -14.08 2.64
CA LYS A 259 -9.62 -14.22 4.09
C LYS A 259 -8.17 -14.60 4.41
N ALA A 260 -7.60 -15.52 3.65
CA ALA A 260 -6.24 -15.99 3.88
C ALA A 260 -5.20 -14.90 3.58
N ILE A 261 -5.42 -14.10 2.53
CA ILE A 261 -4.56 -12.96 2.19
C ILE A 261 -4.63 -11.87 3.26
N LEU A 262 -5.84 -11.52 3.71
CA LEU A 262 -6.03 -10.56 4.79
C LEU A 262 -5.35 -11.02 6.07
N LYS A 263 -5.46 -12.31 6.41
CA LYS A 263 -4.76 -12.89 7.56
C LYS A 263 -3.24 -12.78 7.40
N ALA A 264 -2.68 -13.14 6.25
CA ALA A 264 -1.24 -13.01 6.00
C ALA A 264 -0.76 -11.56 6.11
N TYR A 265 -1.54 -10.60 5.63
CA TYR A 265 -1.27 -9.18 5.81
C TYR A 265 -1.29 -8.77 7.28
N LEU A 266 -2.30 -9.19 8.06
CA LEU A 266 -2.40 -8.90 9.49
C LEU A 266 -1.25 -9.52 10.29
N ASP A 267 -0.87 -10.76 9.97
CA ASP A 267 0.25 -11.46 10.59
C ASP A 267 1.57 -10.70 10.32
N HIS A 268 1.78 -10.24 9.08
CA HIS A 268 2.91 -9.37 8.72
C HIS A 268 2.90 -8.05 9.50
N ARG A 269 1.76 -7.36 9.58
CA ARG A 269 1.64 -6.10 10.33
C ARG A 269 1.91 -6.29 11.82
N ARG A 270 1.53 -7.43 12.38
CA ARG A 270 1.82 -7.77 13.77
C ARG A 270 3.32 -7.94 13.99
N ASP A 271 4.01 -8.66 13.09
CA ASP A 271 5.48 -8.81 13.18
C ASP A 271 6.19 -7.46 13.07
N VAL A 272 5.84 -6.65 12.06
CA VAL A 272 6.36 -5.29 11.88
C VAL A 272 6.18 -4.45 13.15
N LEU A 273 4.98 -4.46 13.74
CA LEU A 273 4.70 -3.71 14.97
C LEU A 273 5.55 -4.20 16.14
N GLN A 274 5.68 -5.52 16.32
CA GLN A 274 6.49 -6.10 17.38
C GLN A 274 7.97 -5.77 17.22
N ARG A 275 8.51 -5.84 15.99
CA ARG A 275 9.91 -5.50 15.70
C ARG A 275 10.21 -4.03 15.96
N ARG A 276 9.37 -3.13 15.43
CA ARG A 276 9.49 -1.67 15.70
C ARG A 276 9.42 -1.36 17.19
N THR A 277 8.51 -2.02 17.92
CA THR A 277 8.37 -1.86 19.37
C THR A 277 9.63 -2.33 20.11
N ARG A 278 10.18 -3.49 19.75
CA ARG A 278 11.45 -4.00 20.32
C ARG A 278 12.63 -3.10 19.98
N ASN A 279 12.70 -2.55 18.77
CA ASN A 279 13.72 -1.59 18.36
C ASN A 279 13.65 -0.30 19.20
N ARG A 280 12.43 0.19 19.45
CA ARG A 280 12.20 1.34 20.32
C ARG A 280 12.59 1.05 21.76
N LEU A 281 12.22 -0.12 22.31
CA LEU A 281 12.62 -0.57 23.64
C LEU A 281 14.14 -0.63 23.80
N ASP A 282 14.86 -1.24 22.85
CA ASP A 282 16.32 -1.30 22.89
C ASP A 282 16.97 0.09 22.90
N LYS A 283 16.45 1.04 22.11
CA LYS A 283 16.88 2.44 22.13
C LYS A 283 16.60 3.11 23.48
N ILE A 284 15.43 2.86 24.07
CA ILE A 284 15.05 3.39 25.39
C ILE A 284 15.95 2.81 26.48
N ASP A 285 16.16 1.50 26.50
CA ASP A 285 16.98 0.82 27.51
C ASP A 285 18.44 1.30 27.44
N LYS A 286 19.01 1.43 26.24
CA LYS A 286 20.35 2.03 26.05
C LYS A 286 20.41 3.46 26.56
N ARG A 287 19.35 4.26 26.35
CA ARG A 287 19.29 5.65 26.82
C ARG A 287 19.15 5.74 28.32
N LEU A 288 18.24 4.97 28.92
CA LEU A 288 18.06 4.87 30.38
C LEU A 288 19.36 4.45 31.05
N HIS A 289 20.04 3.45 30.51
CA HIS A 289 21.34 3.00 31.01
C HIS A 289 22.37 4.13 31.10
N VAL A 290 22.45 5.00 30.09
CA VAL A 290 23.33 6.17 30.12
C VAL A 290 22.84 7.22 31.13
N LEU A 291 21.53 7.46 31.20
CA LEU A 291 20.93 8.41 32.15
C LEU A 291 21.20 7.98 33.60
N ASP A 292 21.13 6.69 33.92
CA ASP A 292 21.48 6.15 35.23
C ASP A 292 22.91 6.50 35.63
N GLY A 293 23.86 6.34 34.69
CA GLY A 293 25.25 6.75 34.89
C GLY A 293 25.38 8.25 35.17
N TYR A 294 24.66 9.09 34.43
CA TYR A 294 24.63 10.53 34.68
C TYR A 294 24.06 10.87 36.04
N LEU A 295 22.94 10.26 36.45
CA LEU A 295 22.33 10.51 37.75
C LEU A 295 23.26 10.12 38.91
N ILE A 296 24.01 9.01 38.77
CA ILE A 296 25.06 8.63 39.73
C ILE A 296 26.17 9.68 39.77
N ALA A 297 26.61 10.18 38.60
CA ALA A 297 27.61 11.23 38.53
C ALA A 297 27.15 12.55 39.17
N TYR A 298 25.89 12.96 38.96
CA TYR A 298 25.33 14.18 39.59
C TYR A 298 25.26 14.07 41.12
N LEU A 299 24.98 12.87 41.64
CA LEU A 299 24.98 12.63 43.09
C LEU A 299 26.39 12.69 43.70
N ASN A 300 27.44 12.51 42.89
CA ASN A 300 28.83 12.39 43.33
C ASN A 300 29.78 13.33 42.58
N ILE A 301 29.32 14.51 42.13
CA ILE A 301 30.07 15.40 41.22
C ILE A 301 31.49 15.70 41.71
N ASP A 302 31.64 16.04 42.99
CA ASP A 302 32.95 16.41 43.53
C ASP A 302 33.95 15.23 43.46
N GLU A 303 33.48 14.02 43.74
CA GLU A 303 34.31 12.80 43.67
C GLU A 303 34.61 12.43 42.20
N VAL A 304 33.64 12.59 41.30
CA VAL A 304 33.86 12.40 39.85
C VAL A 304 34.92 13.37 39.34
N ILE A 305 34.85 14.66 39.72
CA ILE A 305 35.84 15.66 39.35
C ILE A 305 37.21 15.33 39.94
N ARG A 306 37.26 14.88 41.21
CA ARG A 306 38.52 14.46 41.85
C ARG A 306 39.16 13.32 41.08
N ILE A 307 38.41 12.25 40.80
CA ILE A 307 38.91 11.08 40.06
C ILE A 307 39.45 11.50 38.69
N ILE A 308 38.71 12.31 37.94
CA ILE A 308 39.14 12.80 36.61
C ILE A 308 40.43 13.63 36.68
N ARG A 309 40.68 14.33 37.79
CA ARG A 309 41.83 15.23 37.94
C ARG A 309 43.07 14.56 38.52
N GLU A 310 42.89 13.53 39.36
CA GLU A 310 43.95 12.98 40.20
C GLU A 310 44.39 11.56 39.79
N GLU A 311 43.54 10.80 39.12
CA GLU A 311 43.84 9.42 38.74
C GLU A 311 44.35 9.34 37.30
N ASP A 312 45.34 8.47 37.04
CA ASP A 312 45.90 8.26 35.69
C ASP A 312 44.91 7.53 34.76
N GLU A 313 44.11 6.61 35.32
CA GLU A 313 43.09 5.83 34.60
C GLU A 313 41.69 6.06 35.20
N PRO A 314 41.11 7.27 35.04
CA PRO A 314 39.89 7.67 35.75
C PRO A 314 38.70 6.76 35.43
N LYS A 315 38.63 6.23 34.21
CA LYS A 315 37.55 5.32 33.78
C LYS A 315 37.47 4.07 34.65
N GLN A 316 38.60 3.38 34.88
CA GLN A 316 38.62 2.14 35.67
C GLN A 316 38.26 2.43 37.14
N VAL A 317 38.82 3.52 37.68
CA VAL A 317 38.52 3.94 39.06
C VAL A 317 37.03 4.26 39.22
N MET A 318 36.40 4.95 38.25
CA MET A 318 34.96 5.25 38.31
C MET A 318 34.08 3.99 38.22
N ILE A 319 34.44 3.03 37.36
CA ILE A 319 33.74 1.74 37.24
C ILE A 319 33.71 1.02 38.59
N GLU A 320 34.88 0.86 39.22
CA GLU A 320 35.00 0.18 40.51
C GLU A 320 34.30 0.96 41.63
N ARG A 321 34.54 2.27 41.69
CA ARG A 321 34.06 3.14 42.78
C ARG A 321 32.55 3.28 42.81
N PHE A 322 31.93 3.46 41.64
CA PHE A 322 30.50 3.72 41.52
C PHE A 322 29.70 2.49 41.09
N SER A 323 30.37 1.35 40.86
CA SER A 323 29.74 0.13 40.34
C SER A 323 28.96 0.37 39.04
N ILE A 324 29.51 1.23 38.17
CA ILE A 324 28.93 1.58 36.87
C ILE A 324 29.57 0.77 35.75
N THR A 325 28.89 0.68 34.62
CA THR A 325 29.42 -0.03 33.44
C THR A 325 30.45 0.81 32.66
N ASP A 326 31.21 0.14 31.78
CA ASP A 326 32.14 0.80 30.87
C ASP A 326 31.48 1.90 30.03
N ILE A 327 30.30 1.63 29.48
CA ILE A 327 29.50 2.58 28.68
C ILE A 327 29.09 3.79 29.51
N GLN A 328 28.65 3.59 30.75
CA GLN A 328 28.27 4.69 31.65
C GLN A 328 29.49 5.53 32.03
N ALA A 329 30.60 4.91 32.41
CA ALA A 329 31.84 5.62 32.74
C ALA A 329 32.34 6.46 31.56
N GLU A 330 32.36 5.88 30.36
CA GLU A 330 32.70 6.59 29.12
C GLU A 330 31.74 7.76 28.85
N ALA A 331 30.44 7.56 29.02
CA ALA A 331 29.45 8.61 28.85
C ALA A 331 29.67 9.78 29.82
N ILE A 332 30.00 9.49 31.09
CA ILE A 332 30.28 10.50 32.11
C ILE A 332 31.55 11.29 31.77
N LEU A 333 32.63 10.63 31.34
CA LEU A 333 33.87 11.28 30.91
C LEU A 333 33.64 12.22 29.71
N ASN A 334 32.68 11.88 28.85
CA ASN A 334 32.30 12.71 27.70
C ASN A 334 31.29 13.82 28.04
N LEU A 335 30.91 14.01 29.31
CA LEU A 335 30.06 15.11 29.73
C LEU A 335 30.77 16.45 29.51
N ARG A 336 30.02 17.41 28.95
CA ARG A 336 30.49 18.79 28.84
C ARG A 336 30.26 19.50 30.16
N LEU A 337 31.19 20.34 30.61
CA LEU A 337 31.08 21.10 31.87
C LEU A 337 29.74 21.86 32.04
N ARG A 338 29.15 22.35 30.94
CA ARG A 338 27.84 23.02 30.96
C ARG A 338 26.68 22.12 31.43
N ALA A 339 26.82 20.80 31.29
CA ALA A 339 25.84 19.82 31.73
C ALA A 339 25.79 19.76 33.26
N LEU A 340 26.85 20.11 34.00
CA LEU A 340 26.88 20.08 35.47
C LEU A 340 25.93 21.08 36.16
N ARG A 341 25.14 21.87 35.41
CA ARG A 341 24.17 22.82 35.96
C ARG A 341 22.97 22.07 36.54
N LYS A 342 22.44 22.55 37.68
CA LYS A 342 21.26 21.96 38.33
C LYS A 342 20.02 21.86 37.42
N LEU A 343 19.86 22.78 36.47
CA LEU A 343 18.77 22.74 35.49
C LEU A 343 18.85 21.48 34.61
N GLU A 344 20.06 21.11 34.17
CA GLU A 344 20.30 19.96 33.30
C GLU A 344 20.06 18.65 34.07
N GLU A 345 20.40 18.59 35.37
CA GLU A 345 20.04 17.45 36.23
C GLU A 345 18.51 17.25 36.27
N MET A 346 17.74 18.33 36.43
CA MET A 346 16.27 18.25 36.43
C MET A 346 15.72 17.79 35.08
N GLU A 347 16.30 18.26 33.97
CA GLU A 347 15.93 17.84 32.62
C GLU A 347 16.20 16.35 32.40
N LEU A 348 17.37 15.84 32.83
CA LEU A 348 17.74 14.44 32.72
C LEU A 348 16.88 13.53 33.60
N ARG A 349 16.52 13.96 34.82
CA ARG A 349 15.55 13.23 35.67
C ARG A 349 14.18 13.15 35.00
N GLY A 350 13.73 14.26 34.41
CA GLY A 350 12.47 14.29 33.66
C GLY A 350 12.51 13.41 32.42
N GLU A 351 13.63 13.38 31.69
CA GLU A 351 13.84 12.47 30.56
C GLU A 351 13.81 11.01 31.01
N HIS A 352 14.54 10.67 32.07
CA HIS A 352 14.58 9.33 32.63
C HIS A 352 13.18 8.85 33.03
N GLN A 353 12.40 9.69 33.73
CA GLN A 353 11.04 9.34 34.13
C GLN A 353 10.15 9.06 32.91
N ARG A 354 10.12 9.96 31.91
CA ARG A 354 9.31 9.76 30.69
C ARG A 354 9.69 8.48 29.95
N LEU A 355 10.99 8.21 29.82
CA LEU A 355 11.47 7.00 29.14
C LEU A 355 11.17 5.73 29.93
N THR A 356 11.17 5.80 31.26
CA THR A 356 10.77 4.68 32.13
C THR A 356 9.29 4.36 31.93
N GLU A 357 8.44 5.38 31.95
CA GLU A 357 6.99 5.25 31.69
C GLU A 357 6.74 4.66 30.29
N GLU A 358 7.39 5.20 29.25
CA GLU A 358 7.29 4.67 27.88
C GLU A 358 7.76 3.21 27.78
N ARG A 359 8.88 2.86 28.39
CA ARG A 359 9.39 1.48 28.41
C ARG A 359 8.37 0.51 29.03
N ASP A 360 7.77 0.90 30.14
CA ASP A 360 6.81 0.06 30.85
C ASP A 360 5.52 -0.13 30.04
N GLU A 361 5.04 0.92 29.36
CA GLU A 361 3.93 0.84 28.40
C GLU A 361 4.24 -0.09 27.21
N LEU A 362 5.42 0.03 26.60
CA LEU A 362 5.83 -0.81 25.47
C LEU A 362 6.04 -2.27 25.88
N ASN A 363 6.56 -2.53 27.08
CA ASN A 363 6.66 -3.89 27.63
C ASN A 363 5.28 -4.50 27.88
N LEU A 364 4.32 -3.70 28.39
CA LEU A 364 2.93 -4.13 28.54
C LEU A 364 2.31 -4.48 27.18
N LEU A 365 2.52 -3.63 26.16
CA LEU A 365 2.04 -3.85 24.80
C LEU A 365 2.58 -5.16 24.20
N LEU A 366 3.88 -5.44 24.36
CA LEU A 366 4.49 -6.68 23.87
C LEU A 366 4.04 -7.92 24.67
N GLY A 367 3.67 -7.74 25.94
CA GLY A 367 3.19 -8.81 26.82
C GLY A 367 1.72 -9.17 26.64
N SER A 368 0.91 -8.29 26.04
CA SER A 368 -0.49 -8.55 25.69
C SER A 368 -0.62 -9.13 24.28
N GLU A 369 -1.41 -10.21 24.11
CA GLU A 369 -1.60 -10.88 22.81
C GLU A 369 -2.38 -10.05 21.79
#